data_AF-A0A3D5Z2K3-F1
#
_entry.id   AF-A0A3D5Z2K3-F1
#
_cell.length_a   1.000
_cell.length_b   1.000
_cell.length_c   1.000
_cell.angle_alpha   90.00
_cell.angle_beta   90.00
_cell.angle_gamma   90.00
#
_symmetry.space_group_name_H-M   'P 1'
#
loop_
_entity.id
_entity.type
_entity.pdbx_description
1 polymer ?
#
loop_
_entity_poly.entity_id
_entity_poly.type
_entity_poly.pdbx_seq_one_letter_code
_entity_poly.pdbx_strand_id
1 'polypeptide(L)'
;METLKLVLIAIGLMTFVVLGLATQILFKKEGKFPNYHIGGNKHMKERGISCAQSYDKIEQAKARKELRFKQIALDETETESYC
;
A
#
# COMPACT_ATOMS: atom_id res chain seq x y z
N MET A 1 -42.54 28.81 -2.90
CA MET A 1 -42.89 27.41 -2.52
C MET A 1 -42.07 26.37 -3.27
N GLU A 2 -41.69 26.59 -4.53
CA GLU A 2 -40.91 25.62 -5.33
C GLU A 2 -39.44 25.51 -4.90
N THR A 3 -38.80 26.63 -4.59
CA THR A 3 -37.40 26.66 -4.09
C THR A 3 -37.24 25.88 -2.78
N LEU A 4 -38.17 26.05 -1.84
CA LEU A 4 -38.16 25.32 -0.57
C LEU A 4 -38.30 23.80 -0.77
N LYS A 5 -39.16 23.36 -1.70
CA LYS A 5 -39.28 21.94 -2.06
C LYS A 5 -37.99 21.38 -2.64
N LEU A 6 -37.33 22.12 -3.54
CA LEU A 6 -36.04 21.71 -4.13
C LEU A 6 -34.95 21.59 -3.06
N VAL A 7 -34.87 22.55 -2.13
CA VAL A 7 -33.89 22.51 -1.03
C VAL A 7 -34.12 21.31 -0.13
N LEU A 8 -35.37 21.00 0.22
CA LEU A 8 -35.70 19.83 1.05
C LEU A 8 -35.34 18.51 0.35
N ILE A 9 -35.59 18.40 -0.96
CA ILE A 9 -35.20 17.23 -1.75
C ILE A 9 -33.68 17.09 -1.80
N ALA A 10 -32.95 18.18 -2.00
CA ALA A 10 -31.49 18.17 -2.03
C ALA A 10 -30.89 17.72 -0.69
N ILE A 11 -31.40 18.26 0.42
CA ILE A 11 -30.98 17.86 1.78
C ILE A 11 -31.29 16.37 2.01
N GLY A 12 -32.48 15.90 1.63
CA GLY A 12 -32.88 14.50 1.77
C GLY A 12 -31.97 13.53 0.99
N LEU A 13 -31.55 13.91 -0.21
CA LEU A 13 -30.59 13.12 -1.00
C LEU A 13 -29.22 13.11 -0.33
N MET A 14 -28.74 14.27 0.15
CA MET A 14 -27.43 14.35 0.79
C MET A 14 -27.38 13.53 2.08
N THR A 15 -28.43 13.58 2.91
CA THR A 15 -28.53 12.75 4.11
C THR A 15 -28.57 11.27 3.77
N PHE A 16 -29.30 10.86 2.72
CA PHE A 16 -29.31 9.46 2.28
C PHE A 16 -27.92 8.95 1.87
N VAL A 17 -27.14 9.75 1.14
CA VAL A 17 -25.76 9.39 0.77
C VAL A 17 -24.87 9.25 1.99
N VAL A 18 -24.92 10.20 2.93
CA VAL A 18 -24.12 10.16 4.16
C VAL A 18 -24.49 8.95 5.03
N LEU A 19 -25.79 8.65 5.16
CA LEU A 19 -26.25 7.46 5.87
C LEU A 19 -25.74 6.18 5.20
N GLY A 20 -25.80 6.10 3.86
CA GLY A 20 -25.26 4.99 3.08
C GLY A 20 -23.77 4.76 3.36
N LEU A 21 -22.96 5.81 3.32
CA LEU A 21 -21.53 5.73 3.64
C LEU A 21 -21.28 5.33 5.10
N ALA A 22 -22.08 5.86 6.03
CA ALA A 22 -21.98 5.54 7.45
C ALA A 22 -22.34 4.07 7.74
N THR A 23 -23.20 3.44 6.95
CA THR A 23 -23.63 2.05 7.22
C THR A 23 -22.45 1.07 7.26
N GLN A 24 -21.45 1.24 6.38
CA GLN A 24 -20.26 0.37 6.36
C GLN A 24 -19.41 0.50 7.63
N ILE A 25 -19.43 1.67 8.28
CA ILE A 25 -18.63 1.95 9.47
C ILE A 25 -19.41 1.55 10.73
N LEU A 26 -20.72 1.84 10.77
CA LEU A 26 -21.54 1.62 11.96
C LEU A 26 -22.04 0.17 12.11
N PHE A 27 -22.35 -0.53 11.01
CA PHE A 27 -22.94 -1.88 11.08
C PHE A 27 -21.93 -3.02 10.92
N LYS A 28 -20.74 -2.78 10.36
CA LYS A 28 -19.70 -3.83 10.29
C LYS A 28 -19.01 -3.97 11.64
N LYS A 29 -18.86 -5.20 12.14
CA LYS A 29 -18.14 -5.51 13.41
C LYS A 29 -16.72 -4.97 13.48
N GLU A 30 -16.07 -4.81 12.33
CA GLU A 30 -14.76 -4.14 12.18
C GLU A 30 -14.87 -2.95 11.22
N GLY A 31 -15.92 -2.13 11.37
CA GLY A 31 -16.14 -0.91 10.60
C GLY A 31 -15.06 0.13 10.89
N LYS A 32 -13.91 -0.03 10.24
CA LYS A 32 -12.81 0.94 10.27
C LYS A 32 -12.78 1.66 8.93
N PHE A 33 -12.31 2.91 8.97
CA PHE A 33 -11.98 3.59 7.74
C PHE A 33 -10.90 2.78 6.99
N PRO A 34 -11.04 2.56 5.67
CA PRO A 34 -10.05 1.79 4.91
C PRO A 34 -8.65 2.39 5.08
N ASN A 35 -7.66 1.53 5.25
CA ASN A 35 -6.28 1.95 5.41
C ASN A 35 -5.67 2.22 4.03
N TYR A 36 -5.51 3.50 3.69
CA TYR A 36 -4.90 3.93 2.43
C TYR A 36 -3.37 3.97 2.46
N HIS A 37 -2.75 3.72 3.61
CA HIS A 37 -1.30 3.66 3.71
C HIS A 37 -0.79 2.32 3.18
N ILE A 38 0.03 2.37 2.13
CA ILE A 38 0.61 1.21 1.46
C ILE A 38 1.29 0.25 2.47
N GLY A 39 2.06 0.79 3.42
CA GLY A 39 2.78 -0.01 4.41
C GLY A 39 1.92 -0.66 5.50
N GLY A 40 0.74 -0.07 5.78
CA GLY A 40 -0.19 -0.58 6.80
C GLY A 40 -1.26 -1.51 6.25
N ASN A 41 -1.40 -1.59 4.92
CA ASN A 41 -2.44 -2.37 4.28
C ASN A 41 -2.00 -3.82 4.07
N LYS A 42 -2.60 -4.75 4.84
CA LYS A 42 -2.35 -6.19 4.75
C LYS A 42 -2.60 -6.74 3.34
N HIS A 43 -3.65 -6.29 2.67
CA HIS A 43 -3.97 -6.76 1.31
C HIS A 43 -2.96 -6.30 0.26
N MET A 44 -2.32 -5.14 0.44
CA MET A 44 -1.24 -4.69 -0.46
C MET A 44 0.05 -5.44 -0.19
N LYS A 45 0.34 -5.70 1.09
CA LYS A 45 1.48 -6.54 1.50
C LYS A 45 1.39 -7.96 0.97
N GLU A 46 0.21 -8.58 1.03
CA GLU A 46 -0.06 -9.92 0.47
C GLU A 46 0.17 -9.97 -1.06
N ARG A 47 -0.05 -8.84 -1.76
CA ARG A 47 0.23 -8.69 -3.19
C ARG A 47 1.68 -8.29 -3.51
N GLY A 48 2.54 -8.15 -2.50
CA GLY A 48 3.92 -7.72 -2.67
C GLY A 48 4.09 -6.24 -3.04
N ILE A 49 3.04 -5.42 -2.88
CA ILE A 49 3.10 -3.98 -3.20
C ILE A 49 3.67 -3.23 -1.99
N SER A 50 4.81 -2.57 -2.19
CA SER A 50 5.48 -1.72 -1.19
C SER A 50 5.59 -0.27 -1.64
N CYS A 51 5.83 0.64 -0.69
CA CYS A 51 6.18 2.03 -1.02
C CYS A 51 7.45 2.06 -1.90
N ALA A 52 7.54 3.04 -2.81
CA ALA A 52 8.70 3.21 -3.70
C ALA A 52 10.03 3.23 -2.94
N GLN A 53 10.10 3.92 -1.80
CA GLN A 53 11.30 3.98 -0.96
C GLN A 53 11.66 2.62 -0.33
N SER A 54 10.67 1.83 0.06
CA SER A 54 10.90 0.50 0.62
C SER A 54 11.37 -0.46 -0.46
N TYR A 55 10.75 -0.39 -1.65
CA TYR A 55 11.14 -1.19 -2.81
C TYR A 55 12.58 -0.89 -3.22
N ASP A 56 12.92 0.38 -3.36
CA ASP A 56 14.28 0.84 -3.69
C ASP A 56 15.32 0.34 -2.69
N LYS A 57 15.07 0.44 -1.38
CA LYS A 57 15.97 -0.11 -0.35
C LYS A 57 16.15 -1.62 -0.45
N ILE A 58 15.07 -2.36 -0.71
CA ILE A 58 15.12 -3.83 -0.87
C ILE A 58 15.98 -4.17 -2.09
N GLU A 59 15.79 -3.48 -3.20
CA GLU A 59 16.50 -3.75 -4.44
C GLU A 59 17.98 -3.36 -4.35
N GLN A 60 18.29 -2.22 -3.73
CA GLN A 60 19.68 -1.84 -3.43
C GLN A 60 20.37 -2.88 -2.52
N ALA A 61 19.66 -3.43 -1.54
CA ALA A 61 20.22 -4.47 -0.67
C ALA A 61 20.49 -5.78 -1.43
N LYS A 62 19.64 -6.17 -2.39
CA LYS A 62 19.89 -7.32 -3.27
C LYS A 62 21.11 -7.07 -4.15
N ALA A 63 21.18 -5.93 -4.82
CA ALA A 63 22.31 -5.57 -5.68
C ALA A 63 23.65 -5.60 -4.92
N ARG A 64 23.69 -5.04 -3.70
CA ARG A 64 24.89 -5.08 -2.85
C ARG A 64 25.30 -6.51 -2.48
N LYS A 65 24.34 -7.40 -2.19
CA LYS A 65 24.62 -8.81 -1.91
C LYS A 65 25.19 -9.51 -3.15
N GLU A 66 24.55 -9.34 -4.30
CA GLU A 66 25.03 -9.95 -5.56
C GLU A 66 26.45 -9.52 -5.92
N LEU A 67 26.79 -8.23 -5.78
CA LEU A 67 28.15 -7.74 -6.00
C LEU A 67 29.15 -8.35 -5.01
N ARG A 68 28.78 -8.48 -3.75
CA ARG A 68 29.62 -9.12 -2.72
C ARG A 68 29.90 -10.58 -3.03
N PHE A 69 28.89 -11.34 -3.49
CA PHE A 69 29.10 -12.74 -3.90
C PHE A 69 30.01 -12.85 -5.12
N LYS A 70 29.84 -11.95 -6.11
CA LYS A 70 30.73 -11.90 -7.27
C LYS A 70 32.17 -11.60 -6.90
N GLN A 71 32.41 -10.68 -5.97
CA GLN A 71 33.77 -10.38 -5.50
C GLN A 71 34.45 -11.58 -4.87
N ILE A 72 33.74 -12.31 -3.99
CA ILE A 72 34.28 -13.53 -3.36
C ILE A 72 34.64 -14.58 -4.42
N ALA A 73 33.76 -14.79 -5.41
CA ALA A 73 34.01 -15.74 -6.49
C ALA A 73 35.20 -15.34 -7.37
N LEU A 74 35.40 -14.03 -7.60
CA LEU A 74 36.57 -13.54 -8.34
C LEU A 74 37.86 -13.78 -7.56
N ASP A 75 37.89 -13.45 -6.27
CA ASP A 75 39.05 -13.69 -5.40
C ASP A 75 39.43 -15.19 -5.38
N GLU A 76 38.44 -16.10 -5.29
CA GLU A 76 38.68 -17.55 -5.36
C GLU A 76 39.30 -17.97 -6.70
N THR A 77 38.81 -17.45 -7.82
CA THR A 77 39.38 -17.76 -9.15
C THR A 77 40.79 -17.20 -9.35
N GLU A 78 41.07 -16.02 -8.79
CA GLU A 78 42.42 -15.42 -8.83
C GLU A 78 43.40 -16.21 -7.96
N THR A 79 42.93 -16.75 -6.83
CA THR A 79 43.76 -17.57 -5.92
C THR A 79 44.04 -18.95 -6.51
N GLU A 80 43.05 -19.60 -7.15
CA GLU A 80 43.22 -20.90 -7.81
C GLU A 80 44.10 -20.81 -9.07
N SER A 81 44.16 -19.65 -9.73
CA SER A 81 45.06 -19.42 -10.86
C SER A 81 46.54 -19.22 -10.46
N TYR A 82 46.84 -18.97 -9.19
CA TYR A 82 48.20 -18.68 -8.70
C TYR A 82 48.83 -19.87 -7.95
N CYS A 83 48.10 -20.99 -7.80
CA CYS A 83 48.61 -22.30 -7.35
C CYS A 83 48.74 -23.27 -8.53
#